data_AF-A0A1I1SKM5-F1
#
_entry.id   AF-A0A1I1SKM5-F1
#
_cell.length_a   1.000
_cell.length_b   1.000
_cell.length_c   1.000
_cell.angle_alpha   90.00
_cell.angle_beta   90.00
_cell.angle_gamma   90.00
#
_symmetry.space_group_name_H-M   'P 1'
#
loop_
_entity.id
_entity.type
_entity.pdbx_description
1 polymer ?
#
loop_
_entity_poly.entity_id
_entity_poly.type
_entity_poly.pdbx_seq_one_letter_code
_entity_poly.pdbx_strand_id
1 'polypeptide(L)'
;MSVWNDWLDRFHAIVEDLRHPRPTGMPVPDLYPPEPYDPPLGPDIVALASSLDWRSPDLQGVLRGEDWPEAPASVVALCERAKHSQRFREVCDEFRCSPSQLLLGALHMVAFGRIPDAWQGAGVSGLPGRLFPMLGLSWADFAGPRDIAEPGPSLGSLLLALAPQLDWSDQALRRGLVDQVWTPQPMLRELVDRARERADATLLYELGVALPAHTLVLACLALLRSLDDPAIGELPCPAAGGSVGDFPNAVQTAMFLLFDLKWPPTRLGAPVGFI
;
A
#
# COMPACT_ATOMS: atom_id res chain seq x y z
N MET A 1 -31.08 -40.08 -23.60
CA MET A 1 -31.10 -38.77 -24.27
C MET A 1 -30.97 -37.71 -23.19
N SER A 2 -29.94 -36.87 -23.28
CA SER A 2 -29.50 -35.99 -22.20
C SER A 2 -30.39 -34.74 -22.08
N VAL A 3 -30.54 -34.26 -20.84
CA VAL A 3 -31.23 -33.02 -20.44
C VAL A 3 -30.80 -31.78 -21.26
N TRP A 4 -29.63 -31.88 -21.90
CA TRP A 4 -29.06 -30.85 -22.77
C TRP A 4 -29.85 -30.63 -24.07
N ASN A 5 -30.37 -31.70 -24.68
CA ASN A 5 -31.17 -31.56 -25.90
C ASN A 5 -32.56 -30.97 -25.61
N ASP A 6 -33.18 -31.35 -24.48
CA ASP A 6 -34.47 -30.82 -24.05
C ASP A 6 -34.39 -29.31 -23.69
N TRP A 7 -33.22 -28.84 -23.26
CA TRP A 7 -32.96 -27.43 -23.00
C TRP A 7 -32.78 -26.63 -24.30
N LEU A 8 -32.05 -27.17 -25.28
CA LEU A 8 -31.86 -26.54 -26.59
C LEU A 8 -33.17 -26.45 -27.39
N ASP A 9 -34.01 -27.49 -27.34
CA ASP A 9 -35.30 -27.50 -28.02
C ASP A 9 -36.28 -26.46 -27.44
N ARG A 10 -36.26 -26.27 -26.11
CA ARG A 10 -37.03 -25.19 -25.46
C ARG A 10 -36.51 -23.80 -25.81
N PHE A 11 -35.20 -23.64 -25.94
CA PHE A 11 -34.60 -22.36 -26.32
C PHE A 11 -34.94 -22.00 -27.77
N HIS A 12 -34.96 -22.97 -28.67
CA HIS A 12 -35.37 -22.77 -30.07
C HIS A 12 -36.83 -22.33 -30.20
N ALA A 13 -37.74 -22.92 -29.42
CA ALA A 13 -39.14 -22.52 -29.40
C ALA A 13 -39.34 -21.04 -28.96
N ILE A 14 -38.56 -20.58 -27.97
CA ILE A 14 -38.61 -19.19 -27.49
C ILE A 14 -38.12 -18.20 -28.56
N VAL A 15 -37.13 -18.60 -29.36
CA VAL A 15 -36.57 -17.77 -30.45
C VAL A 15 -37.54 -17.67 -31.64
N GLU A 16 -38.34 -18.70 -31.91
CA GLU A 16 -39.38 -18.65 -32.94
C GLU A 16 -40.57 -17.76 -32.53
N ASP A 17 -40.96 -17.77 -31.25
CA ASP A 17 -42.00 -16.86 -30.73
C ASP A 17 -41.59 -15.37 -30.82
N LEU A 18 -40.28 -15.07 -30.77
CA LEU A 18 -39.74 -13.72 -30.96
C LEU A 18 -39.80 -13.21 -32.41
N ARG A 19 -40.06 -14.09 -33.39
CA ARG A 19 -40.18 -13.71 -34.82
C ARG A 19 -41.60 -13.31 -35.23
N HIS A 20 -42.58 -13.38 -34.33
CA HIS A 20 -43.94 -12.98 -34.64
C HIS A 20 -44.07 -11.44 -34.62
N PRO A 21 -44.85 -10.84 -35.55
CA PRO A 21 -45.08 -9.40 -35.57
C PRO A 21 -45.80 -8.97 -34.27
N ARG A 22 -45.19 -8.01 -33.56
CA ARG A 22 -45.62 -7.57 -32.23
C ARG A 22 -47.06 -6.99 -32.26
N PRO A 23 -47.84 -7.19 -31.19
CA PRO A 23 -49.10 -6.50 -31.00
C PRO A 23 -48.87 -4.98 -30.89
N THR A 24 -49.68 -4.22 -31.61
CA THR A 24 -49.68 -2.76 -31.66
C THR A 24 -49.92 -2.16 -30.26
N GLY A 25 -48.95 -1.39 -29.75
CA GLY A 25 -49.08 -0.66 -28.47
C GLY A 25 -47.82 -0.65 -27.58
N MET A 26 -46.77 -1.39 -27.92
CA MET A 26 -45.50 -1.32 -27.19
C MET A 26 -44.66 -0.13 -27.65
N PRO A 27 -44.02 0.62 -26.73
CA PRO A 27 -43.18 1.77 -27.09
C PRO A 27 -42.01 1.34 -27.98
N VAL A 28 -41.69 2.20 -28.95
CA VAL A 28 -40.59 2.02 -29.91
C VAL A 28 -39.26 1.92 -29.15
N PRO A 29 -38.41 0.91 -29.41
CA PRO A 29 -37.12 0.73 -28.70
C PRO A 29 -36.16 1.92 -28.84
N ASP A 30 -36.35 2.75 -29.85
CA ASP A 30 -35.46 3.86 -30.22
C ASP A 30 -35.59 5.10 -29.31
N LEU A 31 -36.39 5.02 -28.24
CA LEU A 31 -36.54 6.09 -27.24
C LEU A 31 -35.66 5.93 -25.99
N TYR A 32 -34.85 4.87 -25.92
CA TYR A 32 -33.75 4.87 -24.95
C TYR A 32 -32.67 5.81 -25.48
N PRO A 33 -32.23 6.83 -24.70
CA PRO A 33 -31.02 7.55 -25.05
C PRO A 33 -29.92 6.51 -25.25
N PRO A 34 -29.03 6.66 -26.26
CA PRO A 34 -27.92 5.73 -26.43
C PRO A 34 -27.23 5.59 -25.09
N GLU A 35 -26.95 4.34 -24.67
CA GLU A 35 -26.15 4.09 -23.48
C GLU A 35 -24.93 5.02 -23.53
N PRO A 36 -24.58 5.71 -22.42
CA PRO A 36 -23.39 6.54 -22.42
C PRO A 36 -22.22 5.66 -22.92
N TYR A 37 -21.45 6.20 -23.86
CA TYR A 37 -20.39 5.51 -24.62
C TYR A 37 -19.25 4.93 -23.75
N ASP A 38 -19.43 4.93 -22.43
CA ASP A 38 -18.44 4.61 -21.43
C ASP A 38 -19.15 4.02 -20.19
N PRO A 39 -19.15 2.67 -20.03
CA PRO A 39 -19.79 2.03 -18.89
C PRO A 39 -19.09 2.44 -17.59
N PRO A 40 -19.83 2.62 -16.48
CA PRO A 40 -19.25 3.03 -15.21
C PRO A 40 -18.18 2.04 -14.74
N LEU A 41 -17.01 2.56 -14.33
CA LEU A 41 -15.86 1.75 -13.90
C LEU A 41 -16.05 1.11 -12.51
N GLY A 42 -17.12 1.46 -11.78
CA GLY A 42 -17.35 1.08 -10.39
C GLY A 42 -17.28 -0.42 -10.11
N PRO A 43 -17.99 -1.30 -10.84
CA PRO A 43 -17.94 -2.74 -10.59
C PRO A 43 -16.53 -3.32 -10.70
N ASP A 44 -15.77 -2.87 -11.69
CA ASP A 44 -14.39 -3.31 -11.92
C ASP A 44 -13.46 -2.80 -10.81
N ILE A 45 -13.66 -1.57 -10.33
CA ILE A 45 -12.93 -1.01 -9.19
C ILE A 45 -13.20 -1.81 -7.92
N VAL A 46 -14.46 -2.19 -7.64
CA VAL A 46 -14.82 -2.96 -6.44
C VAL A 46 -14.20 -4.35 -6.46
N ALA A 47 -14.29 -5.04 -7.59
CA ALA A 47 -13.67 -6.35 -7.76
C ALA A 47 -12.14 -6.27 -7.61
N LEU A 48 -11.53 -5.29 -8.27
CA LEU A 48 -10.08 -5.13 -8.26
C LEU A 48 -9.55 -4.72 -6.88
N ALA A 49 -10.20 -3.77 -6.20
CA ALA A 49 -9.80 -3.32 -4.86
C ALA A 49 -9.75 -4.45 -3.84
N SER A 50 -10.63 -5.45 -3.97
CA SER A 50 -10.67 -6.61 -3.08
C SER A 50 -9.60 -7.67 -3.39
N SER A 51 -9.02 -7.63 -4.60
CA SER A 51 -8.06 -8.63 -5.09
C SER A 51 -6.60 -8.18 -5.01
N LEU A 52 -6.36 -6.89 -4.80
CA LEU A 52 -5.02 -6.33 -4.70
C LEU A 52 -4.37 -6.71 -3.36
N ASP A 53 -3.10 -7.12 -3.42
CA ASP A 53 -2.28 -7.22 -2.22
C ASP A 53 -1.81 -5.82 -1.80
N TRP A 54 -2.63 -5.17 -0.98
CA TRP A 54 -2.35 -3.84 -0.45
C TRP A 54 -1.08 -3.78 0.40
N ARG A 55 -0.52 -4.91 0.83
CA ARG A 55 0.75 -4.97 1.57
C ARG A 55 1.97 -5.00 0.67
N SER A 56 1.79 -5.16 -0.65
CA SER A 56 2.89 -5.16 -1.60
C SER A 56 3.68 -3.84 -1.56
N PRO A 57 5.03 -3.89 -1.46
CA PRO A 57 5.89 -2.71 -1.51
C PRO A 57 5.64 -1.86 -2.76
N ASP A 58 5.43 -2.49 -3.91
CA ASP A 58 5.20 -1.79 -5.18
C ASP A 58 3.92 -0.96 -5.13
N LEU A 59 2.81 -1.55 -4.66
CA LEU A 59 1.54 -0.83 -4.54
C LEU A 59 1.63 0.32 -3.53
N GLN A 60 2.46 0.18 -2.49
CA GLN A 60 2.72 1.25 -1.52
C GLN A 60 3.56 2.39 -2.11
N GLY A 61 4.60 2.08 -2.89
CA GLY A 61 5.37 3.09 -3.62
C GLY A 61 4.49 3.88 -4.59
N VAL A 62 3.61 3.17 -5.29
CA VAL A 62 2.73 3.77 -6.30
C VAL A 62 1.67 4.69 -5.68
N LEU A 63 1.16 4.37 -4.48
CA LEU A 63 0.31 5.30 -3.71
C LEU A 63 1.03 6.61 -3.32
N ARG A 64 2.36 6.59 -3.24
CA ARG A 64 3.21 7.77 -3.00
C ARG A 64 3.64 8.48 -4.28
N GLY A 65 3.22 7.97 -5.44
CA GLY A 65 3.50 8.56 -6.75
C GLY A 65 4.70 7.95 -7.48
N GLU A 66 5.21 6.79 -7.04
CA GLU A 66 6.23 6.04 -7.77
C GLU A 66 5.62 5.28 -8.97
N ASP A 67 6.48 4.86 -9.90
CA ASP A 67 6.06 4.05 -11.05
C ASP A 67 5.70 2.63 -10.62
N TRP A 68 4.72 2.00 -11.27
CA TRP A 68 4.34 0.60 -11.03
C TRP A 68 4.87 -0.31 -12.15
N PRO A 69 6.13 -0.80 -12.08
CA PRO A 69 6.76 -1.53 -13.18
C PRO A 69 6.04 -2.86 -13.52
N GLU A 70 5.48 -3.55 -12.52
CA GLU A 70 4.77 -4.83 -12.69
C GLU A 70 3.30 -4.75 -12.27
N ALA A 71 2.58 -3.71 -12.72
CA ALA A 71 1.15 -3.59 -12.44
C ALA A 71 0.37 -4.81 -12.99
N PRO A 72 -0.55 -5.40 -12.21
CA PRO A 72 -1.41 -6.47 -12.71
C PRO A 72 -2.14 -6.07 -13.99
N ALA A 73 -2.28 -7.00 -14.95
CA ALA A 73 -2.93 -6.71 -16.24
C ALA A 73 -4.35 -6.14 -16.09
N SER A 74 -5.06 -6.53 -15.03
CA SER A 74 -6.38 -5.98 -14.67
C SER A 74 -6.31 -4.49 -14.28
N VAL A 75 -5.29 -4.07 -13.54
CA VAL A 75 -5.03 -2.65 -13.22
C VAL A 75 -4.70 -1.89 -14.50
N VAL A 76 -3.82 -2.42 -15.35
CA VAL A 76 -3.42 -1.77 -16.61
C VAL A 76 -4.64 -1.57 -17.52
N ALA A 77 -5.47 -2.60 -17.69
CA ALA A 77 -6.68 -2.53 -18.49
C ALA A 77 -7.67 -1.48 -17.95
N LEU A 78 -7.82 -1.40 -16.63
CA LEU A 78 -8.70 -0.42 -15.99
C LEU A 78 -8.16 1.01 -16.11
N CYS A 79 -6.83 1.18 -15.97
CA CYS A 79 -6.14 2.45 -16.22
C CYS A 79 -6.37 2.92 -17.66
N GLU A 80 -6.23 2.04 -18.65
CA GLU A 80 -6.46 2.40 -20.05
C GLU A 80 -7.91 2.82 -20.29
N ARG A 81 -8.89 2.11 -19.73
CA ARG A 81 -10.30 2.54 -19.80
C ARG A 81 -10.52 3.91 -19.15
N ALA A 82 -9.94 4.13 -17.96
CA ALA A 82 -10.03 5.40 -17.25
C ALA A 82 -9.43 6.56 -18.06
N LYS A 83 -8.33 6.34 -18.81
CA LYS A 83 -7.74 7.35 -19.70
C LYS A 83 -8.66 7.74 -20.88
N HIS A 84 -9.43 6.79 -21.39
CA HIS A 84 -10.37 7.03 -22.50
C HIS A 84 -11.70 7.62 -22.03
N SER A 85 -12.01 7.51 -20.73
CA SER A 85 -13.20 8.10 -20.12
C SER A 85 -13.11 9.62 -20.07
N GLN A 86 -14.07 10.31 -20.71
CA GLN A 86 -14.16 11.77 -20.64
C GLN A 86 -14.46 12.24 -19.22
N ARG A 87 -15.43 11.61 -18.55
CA ARG A 87 -15.83 11.98 -17.18
C ARG A 87 -14.69 11.80 -16.19
N PHE A 88 -13.91 10.74 -16.36
CA PHE A 88 -12.75 10.48 -15.51
C PHE A 88 -11.66 11.55 -15.70
N ARG A 89 -11.40 11.95 -16.96
CA ARG A 89 -10.45 13.04 -17.28
C ARG A 89 -10.89 14.39 -16.72
N GLU A 90 -12.19 14.71 -16.78
CA GLU A 90 -12.72 15.94 -16.18
C GLU A 90 -12.44 16.02 -14.67
N VAL A 91 -12.59 14.90 -13.95
CA VAL A 91 -12.22 14.81 -12.52
C VAL A 91 -10.70 14.90 -12.35
N CYS A 92 -9.91 14.26 -13.22
CA CYS A 92 -8.45 14.39 -13.17
C CYS A 92 -8.00 15.86 -13.29
N ASP A 93 -8.60 16.63 -14.20
CA ASP A 93 -8.31 18.04 -14.42
C ASP A 93 -8.75 18.90 -13.21
N GLU A 94 -9.93 18.64 -12.65
CA GLU A 94 -10.47 19.32 -11.47
C GLU A 94 -9.53 19.17 -10.25
N PHE A 95 -9.01 17.96 -10.04
CA PHE A 95 -8.16 17.61 -8.88
C PHE A 95 -6.66 17.63 -9.20
N ARG A 96 -6.26 18.02 -10.42
CA ARG A 96 -4.85 18.11 -10.89
C ARG A 96 -4.03 16.84 -10.65
N CYS A 97 -4.62 15.68 -10.96
CA CYS A 97 -3.97 14.38 -10.81
C CYS A 97 -4.00 13.58 -12.11
N SER A 98 -3.12 12.60 -12.25
CA SER A 98 -3.14 11.72 -13.43
C SER A 98 -4.29 10.70 -13.34
N PRO A 99 -4.79 10.16 -14.47
CA PRO A 99 -5.81 9.11 -14.44
C PRO A 99 -5.41 7.87 -13.63
N SER A 100 -4.14 7.47 -13.72
CA SER A 100 -3.62 6.35 -12.94
C SER A 100 -3.66 6.65 -11.44
N GLN A 101 -3.26 7.85 -11.02
CA GLN A 101 -3.33 8.28 -9.61
C GLN A 101 -4.78 8.30 -9.14
N LEU A 102 -5.68 8.95 -9.87
CA LEU A 102 -7.10 9.03 -9.53
C LEU A 102 -7.72 7.64 -9.36
N LEU A 103 -7.38 6.69 -10.23
CA LEU A 103 -7.86 5.32 -10.18
C LEU A 103 -7.34 4.57 -8.94
N LEU A 104 -6.06 4.72 -8.61
CA LEU A 104 -5.48 4.14 -7.39
C LEU A 104 -6.13 4.70 -6.12
N GLY A 105 -6.41 6.00 -6.10
CA GLY A 105 -7.18 6.62 -5.02
C GLY A 105 -8.59 6.03 -4.92
N ALA A 106 -9.27 5.79 -6.04
CA ALA A 106 -10.57 5.13 -6.06
C ALA A 106 -10.52 3.71 -5.47
N LEU A 107 -9.54 2.91 -5.91
CA LEU A 107 -9.31 1.55 -5.39
C LEU A 107 -9.05 1.57 -3.89
N HIS A 108 -8.21 2.49 -3.41
CA HIS A 108 -7.90 2.64 -1.99
C HIS A 108 -9.13 3.06 -1.18
N MET A 109 -9.89 4.05 -1.65
CA MET A 109 -11.12 4.50 -0.99
C MET A 109 -12.16 3.38 -0.90
N VAL A 110 -12.28 2.53 -1.91
CA VAL A 110 -13.16 1.36 -1.91
C VAL A 110 -12.68 0.27 -0.94
N ALA A 111 -11.37 0.03 -0.88
CA ALA A 111 -10.79 -0.96 0.03
C ALA A 111 -10.92 -0.53 1.49
N PHE A 112 -10.46 0.67 1.83
CA PHE A 112 -10.27 1.09 3.23
C PHE A 112 -11.35 2.02 3.76
N GLY A 113 -12.25 2.53 2.89
CA GLY A 113 -13.32 3.42 3.31
C GLY A 113 -12.82 4.80 3.76
N ARG A 114 -11.61 5.19 3.33
CA ARG A 114 -11.02 6.52 3.57
C ARG A 114 -10.15 6.99 2.41
N ILE A 115 -9.94 8.31 2.33
CA ILE A 115 -9.05 8.96 1.35
C ILE A 115 -7.59 8.56 1.66
N PRO A 116 -6.73 8.31 0.65
CA PRO A 116 -5.30 8.06 0.87
C PRO A 116 -4.63 9.21 1.66
N ASP A 117 -3.84 8.86 2.67
CA ASP A 117 -3.17 9.86 3.54
C ASP A 117 -2.19 10.75 2.76
N ALA A 118 -1.62 10.25 1.67
CA ALA A 118 -0.74 11.00 0.79
C ALA A 118 -1.43 12.16 0.05
N TRP A 119 -2.77 12.20 0.04
CA TRP A 119 -3.56 13.16 -0.74
C TRP A 119 -4.15 14.28 0.14
N GLN A 120 -3.57 14.56 1.30
CA GLN A 120 -4.11 15.58 2.21
C GLN A 120 -4.02 17.01 1.65
N GLY A 121 -5.16 17.69 1.53
CA GLY A 121 -5.30 19.08 1.10
C GLY A 121 -6.77 19.53 0.96
N ALA A 122 -7.04 20.84 1.06
CA ALA A 122 -8.41 21.40 1.08
C ALA A 122 -9.24 21.14 -0.20
N GLY A 123 -8.59 20.81 -1.32
CA GLY A 123 -9.26 20.40 -2.55
C GLY A 123 -9.75 18.95 -2.53
N VAL A 124 -9.10 18.07 -1.77
CA VAL A 124 -9.31 16.61 -1.84
C VAL A 124 -10.46 16.14 -0.94
N SER A 125 -10.90 16.94 0.04
CA SER A 125 -12.03 16.61 0.90
C SER A 125 -13.36 16.44 0.14
N GLY A 126 -13.51 17.11 -1.01
CA GLY A 126 -14.68 16.95 -1.90
C GLY A 126 -14.58 15.80 -2.90
N LEU A 127 -13.40 15.17 -3.00
CA LEU A 127 -13.11 14.16 -4.02
C LEU A 127 -14.08 12.97 -4.00
N PRO A 128 -14.39 12.34 -2.84
CA PRO A 128 -15.28 11.17 -2.83
C PRO A 128 -16.68 11.52 -3.37
N GLY A 129 -17.19 12.71 -3.04
CA GLY A 129 -18.49 13.19 -3.49
C GLY A 129 -18.56 13.46 -4.99
N ARG A 130 -17.43 13.70 -5.65
CA ARG A 130 -17.35 13.89 -7.11
C ARG A 130 -17.03 12.60 -7.85
N LEU A 131 -16.10 11.82 -7.32
CA LEU A 131 -15.55 10.62 -7.94
C LEU A 131 -16.53 9.43 -7.89
N PHE A 132 -17.10 9.12 -6.71
CA PHE A 132 -17.93 7.92 -6.54
C PHE A 132 -19.18 7.92 -7.45
N PRO A 133 -19.94 9.03 -7.57
CA PRO A 133 -21.07 9.08 -8.49
C PRO A 133 -20.69 8.86 -9.96
N MET A 134 -19.52 9.36 -10.39
CA MET A 134 -19.01 9.14 -11.74
C MET A 134 -18.68 7.66 -11.99
N LEU A 135 -18.16 6.98 -10.96
CA LEU A 135 -17.92 5.54 -10.98
C LEU A 135 -19.21 4.70 -10.90
N GLY A 136 -20.38 5.32 -10.69
CA GLY A 136 -21.63 4.60 -10.42
C GLY A 136 -21.67 3.96 -9.03
N LEU A 137 -20.91 4.50 -8.08
CA LEU A 137 -20.82 4.04 -6.69
C LEU A 137 -21.37 5.10 -5.74
N SER A 138 -21.77 4.69 -4.53
CA SER A 138 -22.15 5.58 -3.43
C SER A 138 -21.04 5.60 -2.39
N TRP A 139 -20.47 6.77 -2.09
CA TRP A 139 -19.43 6.88 -1.05
C TRP A 139 -19.92 6.39 0.31
N ALA A 140 -21.19 6.59 0.63
CA ALA A 140 -21.77 6.15 1.90
C ALA A 140 -21.69 4.62 2.11
N ASP A 141 -21.61 3.84 1.03
CA ASP A 141 -21.52 2.38 1.10
C ASP A 141 -20.10 1.91 1.47
N PHE A 142 -19.11 2.79 1.32
CA PHE A 142 -17.70 2.50 1.56
C PHE A 142 -17.11 3.28 2.73
N ALA A 143 -17.65 4.46 3.05
CA ALA A 143 -17.15 5.35 4.09
C ALA A 143 -17.17 4.68 5.47
N GLY A 144 -16.00 4.66 6.13
CA GLY A 144 -15.82 4.10 7.46
C GLY A 144 -14.68 3.08 7.52
N PRO A 145 -14.09 2.86 8.70
CA PRO A 145 -12.98 1.92 8.84
C PRO A 145 -13.45 0.51 8.46
N ARG A 146 -12.81 -0.09 7.45
CA ARG A 146 -13.03 -1.49 7.05
C ARG A 146 -11.91 -2.36 7.63
N ASP A 147 -12.25 -3.58 8.04
CA ASP A 147 -11.30 -4.64 8.46
C ASP A 147 -10.49 -5.21 7.27
N ILE A 148 -10.10 -4.35 6.33
CA ILE A 148 -9.00 -4.66 5.42
C ILE A 148 -7.77 -4.16 6.16
N ALA A 149 -6.91 -5.08 6.60
CA ALA A 149 -5.70 -4.74 7.31
C ALA A 149 -4.87 -3.75 6.48
N GLU A 150 -4.97 -2.46 6.83
CA GLU A 150 -4.12 -1.44 6.26
C GLU A 150 -2.65 -1.86 6.47
N PRO A 151 -1.80 -1.61 5.48
CA PRO A 151 -0.37 -1.63 5.77
C PRO A 151 -0.13 -0.48 6.75
N GLY A 152 0.11 -0.84 8.02
CA GLY A 152 0.74 0.09 8.94
C GLY A 152 2.02 0.64 8.30
N PRO A 153 2.50 1.82 8.75
CA PRO A 153 3.68 2.45 8.18
C PRO A 153 4.82 1.43 7.98
N SER A 154 5.49 1.49 6.82
CA SER A 154 6.54 0.52 6.51
C SER A 154 7.58 0.51 7.63
N LEU A 155 8.16 -0.65 7.91
CA LEU A 155 9.09 -0.80 9.03
C LEU A 155 10.25 0.19 8.94
N GLY A 156 10.77 0.45 7.74
CA GLY A 156 11.75 1.50 7.48
C GLY A 156 11.23 2.91 7.76
N SER A 157 9.98 3.25 7.39
CA SER A 157 9.39 4.55 7.69
C SER A 157 9.25 4.78 9.20
N LEU A 158 8.82 3.76 9.94
CA LEU A 158 8.75 3.79 11.40
C LEU A 158 10.15 3.98 12.02
N LEU A 159 11.14 3.25 11.51
CA LEU A 159 12.53 3.33 11.99
C LEU A 159 13.09 4.75 11.79
N LEU A 160 12.90 5.34 10.61
CA LEU A 160 13.35 6.70 10.29
C LEU A 160 12.63 7.76 11.12
N ALA A 161 11.32 7.61 11.33
CA ALA A 161 10.53 8.55 12.12
C ALA A 161 10.94 8.53 13.60
N LEU A 162 11.27 7.36 14.14
CA LEU A 162 11.61 7.18 15.56
C LEU A 162 13.06 7.54 15.89
N ALA A 163 14.00 7.34 14.97
CA ALA A 163 15.43 7.62 15.19
C ALA A 163 15.73 9.00 15.82
N PRO A 164 15.14 10.13 15.38
CA PRO A 164 15.39 11.44 15.98
C PRO A 164 14.62 11.69 17.28
N GLN A 165 13.58 10.91 17.58
CA GLN A 165 12.70 11.13 18.74
C GLN A 165 13.21 10.45 20.01
N LEU A 166 14.15 9.51 19.89
CA LEU A 166 14.65 8.75 21.02
C LEU A 166 15.62 9.58 21.86
N ASP A 167 15.32 9.63 23.16
CA ASP A 167 16.23 10.19 24.15
C ASP A 167 17.32 9.18 24.50
N TRP A 168 18.44 9.28 23.80
CA TRP A 168 19.61 8.46 24.06
C TRP A 168 20.29 8.77 25.37
N SER A 169 19.86 9.74 26.18
CA SER A 169 20.34 9.88 27.57
C SER A 169 19.66 8.90 28.53
N ASP A 170 18.52 8.31 28.14
CA ASP A 170 17.79 7.32 28.92
C ASP A 170 18.61 6.02 29.06
N GLN A 171 18.96 5.69 30.30
CA GLN A 171 19.66 4.44 30.62
C GLN A 171 18.82 3.20 30.31
N ALA A 172 17.49 3.26 30.46
CA ALA A 172 16.62 2.13 30.18
C ALA A 172 16.64 1.78 28.68
N LEU A 173 16.70 2.79 27.81
CA LEU A 173 16.87 2.61 26.37
C LEU A 173 18.23 2.00 26.05
N ARG A 174 19.32 2.58 26.58
CA ARG A 174 20.71 2.10 26.35
C ARG A 174 20.90 0.65 26.77
N ARG A 175 20.26 0.22 27.86
CA ARG A 175 20.32 -1.17 28.31
C ARG A 175 19.81 -2.15 27.26
N GLY A 176 18.89 -1.75 26.38
CA GLY A 176 18.44 -2.60 25.28
C GLY A 176 19.52 -2.94 24.24
N LEU A 177 20.61 -2.16 24.15
CA LEU A 177 21.77 -2.46 23.31
C LEU A 177 22.73 -3.48 23.94
N VAL A 178 22.64 -3.67 25.26
CA VAL A 178 23.59 -4.46 26.07
C VAL A 178 22.95 -5.75 26.59
N ASP A 179 21.71 -5.66 27.07
CA ASP A 179 21.01 -6.75 27.73
C ASP A 179 20.41 -7.72 26.68
N GLN A 180 20.61 -9.02 26.91
CA GLN A 180 20.04 -10.07 26.05
C GLN A 180 18.51 -10.14 26.11
N VAL A 181 17.92 -9.66 27.21
CA VAL A 181 16.48 -9.58 27.39
C VAL A 181 16.14 -8.16 27.80
N TRP A 182 15.31 -7.52 27.00
CA TRP A 182 14.88 -6.15 27.24
C TRP A 182 13.41 -5.99 26.87
N THR A 183 12.66 -5.27 27.68
CA THR A 183 11.24 -5.00 27.42
C THR A 183 11.11 -3.71 26.64
N PRO A 184 10.60 -3.74 25.39
CA PRO A 184 10.49 -2.55 24.59
C PRO A 184 9.49 -1.55 25.16
N GLN A 185 9.90 -0.28 25.15
CA GLN A 185 9.03 0.86 25.43
C GLN A 185 7.84 0.85 24.45
N PRO A 186 6.67 1.39 24.82
CA PRO A 186 5.46 1.33 24.00
C PRO A 186 5.66 1.80 22.55
N MET A 187 6.41 2.88 22.36
CA MET A 187 6.70 3.45 21.03
C MET A 187 7.59 2.55 20.14
N LEU A 188 8.36 1.63 20.72
CA LEU A 188 9.25 0.71 20.01
C LEU A 188 8.68 -0.69 19.87
N ARG A 189 7.61 -1.02 20.60
CA ARG A 189 7.05 -2.37 20.69
C ARG A 189 6.64 -2.91 19.32
N GLU A 190 5.89 -2.11 18.57
CA GLU A 190 5.45 -2.50 17.22
C GLU A 190 6.63 -2.78 16.29
N LEU A 191 7.68 -1.97 16.34
CA LEU A 191 8.86 -2.12 15.50
C LEU A 191 9.66 -3.37 15.88
N VAL A 192 9.82 -3.63 17.18
CA VAL A 192 10.52 -4.82 17.70
C VAL A 192 9.75 -6.11 17.39
N ASP A 193 8.43 -6.12 17.56
CA ASP A 193 7.62 -7.31 17.30
C ASP A 193 7.60 -7.64 15.81
N ARG A 194 7.44 -6.64 14.94
CA ARG A 194 7.52 -6.83 13.48
C ARG A 194 8.94 -7.17 13.00
N ALA A 195 9.98 -6.64 13.64
CA ALA A 195 11.36 -7.04 13.35
C ALA A 195 11.61 -8.49 13.75
N ARG A 196 11.02 -8.96 14.86
CA ARG A 196 11.11 -10.37 15.30
C ARG A 196 10.53 -11.32 14.24
N GLU A 197 9.38 -10.97 13.66
CA GLU A 197 8.75 -11.77 12.58
C GLU A 197 9.63 -11.87 11.32
N ARG A 198 10.44 -10.84 11.03
CA ARG A 198 11.37 -10.83 9.88
C ARG A 198 12.74 -11.43 10.19
N ALA A 199 13.18 -11.40 11.45
CA ALA A 199 14.50 -11.85 11.89
C ALA A 199 14.68 -13.38 11.89
N ASP A 200 13.60 -14.15 11.73
CA ASP A 200 13.66 -15.61 11.62
C ASP A 200 14.01 -16.11 10.19
N ALA A 201 14.24 -15.22 9.21
CA ALA A 201 14.41 -15.57 7.78
C ALA A 201 15.60 -14.88 7.07
N THR A 202 16.74 -14.71 7.75
CA THR A 202 17.53 -13.47 7.55
C THR A 202 18.96 -13.61 6.99
N LEU A 203 19.33 -12.69 6.07
CA LEU A 203 20.69 -12.38 5.56
C LEU A 203 21.77 -12.24 6.65
N LEU A 204 21.42 -11.83 7.86
CA LEU A 204 22.38 -11.70 8.98
C LEU A 204 22.97 -13.04 9.39
N TYR A 205 22.18 -14.12 9.33
CA TYR A 205 22.66 -15.46 9.65
C TYR A 205 23.72 -15.93 8.64
N GLU A 206 23.56 -15.58 7.36
CA GLU A 206 24.55 -15.87 6.32
C GLU A 206 25.87 -15.12 6.54
N LEU A 207 25.81 -13.96 7.19
CA LEU A 207 26.98 -13.20 7.64
C LEU A 207 27.53 -13.67 9.00
N GLY A 208 26.98 -14.75 9.58
CA GLY A 208 27.40 -15.28 10.87
C GLY A 208 26.96 -14.45 12.07
N VAL A 209 25.96 -13.59 11.91
CA VAL A 209 25.47 -12.66 12.94
C VAL A 209 24.06 -13.04 13.36
N ALA A 210 23.86 -13.23 14.67
CA ALA A 210 22.55 -13.43 15.26
C ALA A 210 22.31 -12.34 16.31
N LEU A 211 21.28 -11.52 16.10
CA LEU A 211 20.91 -10.43 17.00
C LEU A 211 19.51 -10.67 17.57
N PRO A 212 19.29 -10.41 18.86
CA PRO A 212 17.94 -10.24 19.37
C PRO A 212 17.23 -9.12 18.58
N ALA A 213 15.94 -9.31 18.29
CA ALA A 213 15.15 -8.34 17.50
C ALA A 213 15.20 -6.92 18.09
N HIS A 214 15.20 -6.79 19.42
CA HIS A 214 15.32 -5.48 20.07
C HIS A 214 16.71 -4.86 19.88
N THR A 215 17.78 -5.65 19.94
CA THR A 215 19.15 -5.17 19.71
C THR A 215 19.33 -4.75 18.25
N LEU A 216 18.79 -5.51 17.29
CA LEU A 216 18.77 -5.15 15.87
C LEU A 216 18.11 -3.77 15.66
N VAL A 217 16.89 -3.60 16.19
CA VAL A 217 16.13 -2.36 16.08
C VAL A 217 16.88 -1.18 16.70
N LEU A 218 17.36 -1.33 17.94
CA LEU A 218 18.06 -0.27 18.65
C LEU A 218 19.39 0.08 18.00
N ALA A 219 20.13 -0.89 17.48
CA ALA A 219 21.38 -0.64 16.79
C ALA A 219 21.15 0.13 15.48
N CYS A 220 20.13 -0.22 14.70
CA CYS A 220 19.75 0.57 13.52
C CYS A 220 19.36 2.02 13.87
N LEU A 221 18.59 2.21 14.94
CA LEU A 221 18.18 3.55 15.41
C LEU A 221 19.38 4.37 15.91
N ALA A 222 20.31 3.73 16.63
CA ALA A 222 21.55 4.37 17.09
C ALA A 222 22.49 4.70 15.93
N LEU A 223 22.64 3.82 14.93
CA LEU A 223 23.43 4.08 13.71
C LEU A 223 22.84 5.22 12.88
N LEU A 224 21.51 5.31 12.75
CA LEU A 224 20.89 6.47 12.09
C LEU A 224 21.17 7.76 12.85
N ARG A 225 21.05 7.73 14.17
CA ARG A 225 21.27 8.92 15.01
C ARG A 225 22.76 9.31 15.08
N SER A 226 23.68 8.36 14.94
CA SER A 226 25.12 8.61 14.97
C SER A 226 25.63 9.41 13.77
N LEU A 227 24.85 9.47 12.68
CA LEU A 227 25.13 10.35 11.54
C LEU A 227 25.13 11.83 11.93
N ASP A 228 24.33 12.20 12.93
CA ASP A 228 24.23 13.57 13.45
C ASP A 228 25.00 13.75 14.77
N ASP A 229 25.06 12.70 15.60
CA ASP A 229 25.72 12.71 16.91
C ASP A 229 26.65 11.50 17.05
N PRO A 230 27.93 11.62 16.67
CA PRO A 230 28.88 10.51 16.67
C PRO A 230 29.01 9.80 18.02
N ALA A 231 28.75 10.48 19.14
CA ALA A 231 28.82 9.88 20.47
C ALA A 231 27.79 8.75 20.66
N ILE A 232 26.73 8.73 19.87
CA ILE A 232 25.71 7.66 19.88
C ILE A 232 26.24 6.40 19.18
N GLY A 233 27.15 6.54 18.22
CA GLY A 233 27.86 5.40 17.61
C GLY A 233 28.77 4.68 18.61
N GLU A 234 29.31 5.42 19.58
CA GLU A 234 30.19 4.90 20.65
C GLU A 234 29.43 4.20 21.78
N LEU A 235 28.10 4.11 21.71
CA LEU A 235 27.31 3.44 22.74
C LEU A 235 27.70 1.95 22.83
N PRO A 236 27.86 1.38 24.04
CA PRO A 236 28.23 -0.01 24.20
C PRO A 236 27.23 -0.96 23.52
N CYS A 237 27.74 -1.83 22.68
CA CYS A 237 26.99 -2.90 22.03
C CYS A 237 27.87 -4.16 21.96
N PRO A 238 27.74 -5.08 22.92
CA PRO A 238 28.54 -6.32 22.93
C PRO A 238 28.36 -7.15 21.65
N ALA A 239 27.19 -7.08 21.03
CA ALA A 239 26.89 -7.80 19.79
C ALA A 239 27.69 -7.28 18.57
N ALA A 240 28.18 -6.04 18.62
CA ALA A 240 29.09 -5.46 17.64
C ALA A 240 30.58 -5.71 17.96
N GLY A 241 30.88 -6.27 19.15
CA GLY A 241 32.25 -6.45 19.64
C GLY A 241 32.81 -5.27 20.45
N GLY A 242 32.02 -4.22 20.67
CA GLY A 242 32.44 -3.04 21.44
C GLY A 242 31.34 -1.98 21.50
N SER A 243 31.25 -1.18 20.45
CA SER A 243 30.30 -0.08 20.28
C SER A 243 29.34 -0.35 19.12
N VAL A 244 28.20 0.34 19.08
CA VAL A 244 27.24 0.23 17.97
C VAL A 244 27.92 0.49 16.61
N GLY A 245 28.85 1.45 16.55
CA GLY A 245 29.58 1.79 15.34
C GLY A 245 30.52 0.69 14.82
N ASP A 246 30.87 -0.28 15.67
CA ASP A 246 31.83 -1.34 15.34
C ASP A 246 31.23 -2.47 14.48
N PHE A 247 29.91 -2.48 14.26
CA PHE A 247 29.32 -3.43 13.31
C PHE A 247 30.00 -3.28 11.94
N PRO A 248 30.49 -4.37 11.31
CA PRO A 248 31.08 -4.28 9.98
C PRO A 248 30.07 -3.71 8.98
N ASN A 249 30.53 -2.92 8.00
CA ASN A 249 29.64 -2.25 7.05
C ASN A 249 28.68 -3.22 6.32
N ALA A 250 29.15 -4.42 5.96
CA ALA A 250 28.30 -5.46 5.37
C ALA A 250 27.16 -5.91 6.30
N VAL A 251 27.42 -5.99 7.60
CA VAL A 251 26.42 -6.30 8.63
C VAL A 251 25.46 -5.13 8.79
N GLN A 252 25.96 -3.89 8.85
CA GLN A 252 25.10 -2.70 8.88
C GLN A 252 24.17 -2.66 7.65
N THR A 253 24.69 -2.89 6.44
CA THR A 253 23.86 -2.99 5.23
C THR A 253 22.79 -4.07 5.34
N ALA A 254 23.13 -5.27 5.80
CA ALA A 254 22.16 -6.34 6.01
C ALA A 254 21.11 -6.00 7.08
N MET A 255 21.49 -5.31 8.16
CA MET A 255 20.57 -4.85 9.19
C MET A 255 19.54 -3.87 8.62
N PHE A 256 19.95 -2.89 7.82
CA PHE A 256 19.04 -1.90 7.21
C PHE A 256 18.17 -2.47 6.10
N LEU A 257 18.70 -3.43 5.31
CA LEU A 257 17.94 -4.18 4.30
C LEU A 257 16.68 -4.84 4.89
N LEU A 258 16.71 -5.26 6.16
CA LEU A 258 15.54 -5.87 6.83
C LEU A 258 14.38 -4.92 7.06
N PHE A 259 14.68 -3.63 7.07
CA PHE A 259 13.71 -2.57 7.17
C PHE A 259 13.40 -1.96 5.80
N ASP A 260 13.84 -2.62 4.71
CA ASP A 260 13.72 -2.16 3.33
C ASP A 260 14.46 -0.82 3.10
N LEU A 261 15.60 -0.62 3.79
CA LEU A 261 16.38 0.62 3.79
C LEU A 261 17.81 0.42 3.24
N LYS A 262 18.32 1.39 2.49
CA LYS A 262 19.72 1.46 2.03
C LYS A 262 20.67 1.98 3.12
N TRP A 263 21.82 1.33 3.30
CA TRP A 263 22.88 1.82 4.19
C TRP A 263 24.26 1.88 3.50
N PRO A 264 25.03 2.98 3.69
CA PRO A 264 24.66 4.22 4.39
C PRO A 264 23.66 5.05 3.58
N PRO A 265 22.88 5.96 4.21
CA PRO A 265 22.06 6.91 3.48
C PRO A 265 22.89 7.70 2.47
N THR A 266 22.40 7.80 1.23
CA THR A 266 23.09 8.49 0.13
C THR A 266 23.19 10.01 0.32
N ARG A 267 22.44 10.62 1.23
CA ARG A 267 22.64 12.01 1.71
C ARG A 267 22.28 12.12 3.19
N LEU A 268 23.06 12.88 3.96
CA LEU A 268 22.70 13.34 5.30
C LEU A 268 21.36 14.08 5.23
N GLY A 269 20.34 13.54 5.90
CA GLY A 269 18.99 14.10 5.90
C GLY A 269 18.11 13.83 4.67
N ALA A 270 18.53 13.00 3.71
CA ALA A 270 17.59 12.45 2.74
C ALA A 270 16.88 11.22 3.33
N PRO A 271 15.60 10.98 3.02
CA PRO A 271 14.95 9.72 3.35
C PRO A 271 15.84 8.61 2.81
N VAL A 272 16.26 7.71 3.70
CA VAL A 272 17.01 6.53 3.32
C VAL A 272 16.23 5.86 2.20
N GLY A 273 16.82 5.75 1.01
CA GLY A 273 16.10 5.24 -0.14
C GLY A 273 15.55 3.86 0.18
N PHE A 274 14.25 3.66 -0.03
CA PHE A 274 13.67 2.33 -0.03
C PHE A 274 14.35 1.50 -1.13
N ILE A 275 14.57 0.21 -0.87
CA ILE A 275 15.20 -0.71 -1.82
C ILE A 275 14.15 -1.25 -2.78
#